data_AF-A0A7C4FQH2-F1
#
_entry.id   AF-A0A7C4FQH2-F1
#
_cell.length_a   1.000
_cell.length_b   1.000
_cell.length_c   1.000
_cell.angle_alpha   90.00
_cell.angle_beta   90.00
_cell.angle_gamma   90.00
#
_symmetry.space_group_name_H-M   'P 1'
#
loop_
_entity.id
_entity.type
_entity.pdbx_description
1 polymer ?
#
loop_
_entity_poly.entity_id
_entity_poly.type
_entity_poly.pdbx_seq_one_letter_code
_entity_poly.pdbx_strand_id
1 'polypeptide(L)'
;MPRITIDGKMIEVPHGSTILDSARQIGIDIPTLCFRDGYEPSTSCMVCIVKVGNRIVPSCATKAEDGMEIESETEEILEARRTALELLLSDHAGDCIAPCQSVCPAGMNIPLMIRQIANGDLKDAIITVKEDIPLPAVLGRICPAPCEKGCRRGSYDNPVSICLLKRYVADVDLSTESPYMPVCEAESGKRVAIVGSGPAGLSSAYYLLQYGHACTIYDDHEKPGGALQYDVPENRLPRRSLDAEIKIIEKLGAKFQLNKRIDTIESLKDKYDAILIATGQNKSILPEKIEINRNTLQTNIEGVFIAGNAIGRRTNMAVRSVADGKISANSIDQYLNSLPITGALKAFTVRMGKLPEFELHRFVETASQIDRIIPSDAFSDDEAVAESLRCLHCDCRRADNCRLRDYSDIYNANPNRYKGQRRPYDQQSQHSEIIYEPGKCISCGLCVQITSKSKESLGLTFIGRGFTVRVGVPFNQTIKEGLQKVAKECVEACPTGALAFKQN
;
A
#
# COMPACT_ATOMS: atom_id res chain seq x y z
N MET A 1 -8.89 -16.81 42.73
CA MET A 1 -8.78 -15.99 41.51
C MET A 1 -7.67 -14.98 41.77
N PRO A 2 -6.58 -14.97 40.99
CA PRO A 2 -5.56 -13.94 41.12
C PRO A 2 -6.13 -12.54 40.87
N ARG A 3 -5.78 -11.57 41.73
CA ARG A 3 -5.99 -10.14 41.50
C ARG A 3 -4.73 -9.53 40.93
N ILE A 4 -4.85 -8.93 39.75
CA ILE A 4 -3.72 -8.28 39.05
C ILE A 4 -4.11 -6.90 38.58
N THR A 5 -3.12 -6.05 38.34
CA THR A 5 -3.31 -4.69 37.80
C THR A 5 -2.57 -4.59 36.47
N ILE A 6 -3.27 -4.21 35.39
CA ILE A 6 -2.68 -3.98 34.07
C ILE A 6 -2.93 -2.53 33.67
N ASP A 7 -1.87 -1.76 33.47
CA ASP A 7 -1.93 -0.33 33.11
C ASP A 7 -2.89 0.47 34.03
N GLY A 8 -2.77 0.21 35.34
CA GLY A 8 -3.58 0.85 36.39
C GLY A 8 -5.00 0.29 36.56
N LYS A 9 -5.44 -0.68 35.74
CA LYS A 9 -6.75 -1.33 35.84
C LYS A 9 -6.64 -2.66 36.59
N MET A 10 -7.31 -2.75 37.75
CA MET A 10 -7.38 -3.98 38.54
C MET A 10 -8.42 -4.96 37.99
N ILE A 11 -8.09 -6.25 37.95
CA ILE A 11 -8.99 -7.33 37.54
C ILE A 11 -8.75 -8.61 38.35
N GLU A 12 -9.83 -9.34 38.63
CA GLU A 12 -9.79 -10.73 39.11
C GLU A 12 -9.96 -11.69 37.94
N VAL A 13 -9.04 -12.65 37.81
CA VAL A 13 -9.07 -13.62 36.71
C VAL A 13 -9.13 -15.07 37.21
N PRO A 14 -9.61 -16.02 36.39
CA PRO A 14 -9.53 -17.43 36.70
C PRO A 14 -8.08 -17.90 36.93
N HIS A 15 -7.90 -18.91 37.79
CA HIS A 15 -6.58 -19.53 37.95
C HIS A 15 -6.10 -20.13 36.63
N GLY A 16 -4.84 -19.88 36.27
CA GLY A 16 -4.25 -20.37 35.03
C GLY A 16 -4.46 -19.48 33.80
N SER A 17 -5.18 -18.36 33.92
CA SER A 17 -5.21 -17.32 32.87
C SER A 17 -3.81 -16.75 32.63
N THR A 18 -3.49 -16.46 31.38
CA THR A 18 -2.26 -15.71 31.04
C THR A 18 -2.46 -14.22 31.23
N ILE A 19 -1.38 -13.45 31.27
CA ILE A 19 -1.47 -11.97 31.28
C ILE A 19 -2.21 -11.49 30.02
N LEU A 20 -1.96 -12.09 28.86
CA LEU A 20 -2.65 -11.75 27.61
C LEU A 20 -4.17 -11.99 27.70
N ASP A 21 -4.59 -13.15 28.22
CA ASP A 21 -6.02 -13.45 28.42
C ASP A 21 -6.67 -12.43 29.36
N SER A 22 -5.92 -11.99 30.37
CA SER A 22 -6.37 -11.04 31.37
C SER A 22 -6.52 -9.63 30.79
N ALA A 23 -5.55 -9.19 29.97
CA ALA A 23 -5.59 -7.90 29.28
C ALA A 23 -6.81 -7.79 28.35
N ARG A 24 -7.11 -8.85 27.59
CA ARG A 24 -8.26 -8.92 26.69
C ARG A 24 -9.61 -8.75 27.40
N GLN A 25 -9.76 -9.27 28.63
CA GLN A 25 -11.00 -9.14 29.41
C GLN A 25 -11.35 -7.68 29.76
N ILE A 26 -10.35 -6.80 29.84
CA ILE A 26 -10.51 -5.37 30.13
C ILE A 26 -10.28 -4.47 28.91
N GLY A 27 -10.27 -5.07 27.71
CA GLY A 27 -10.12 -4.35 26.44
C GLY A 27 -8.75 -3.73 26.22
N ILE A 28 -7.69 -4.24 26.86
CA ILE A 28 -6.30 -3.85 26.57
C ILE A 28 -5.78 -4.77 25.46
N ASP A 29 -5.41 -4.18 24.32
CA ASP A 29 -4.84 -4.93 23.20
C ASP A 29 -3.32 -5.04 23.33
N ILE A 30 -2.83 -6.25 23.58
CA ILE A 30 -1.41 -6.56 23.54
C ILE A 30 -1.12 -7.31 22.23
N PRO A 31 -0.22 -6.77 21.37
CA PRO A 31 0.00 -7.32 20.04
C PRO A 31 0.64 -8.71 20.07
N THR A 32 0.27 -9.56 19.11
CA THR A 32 0.80 -10.93 19.01
C THR A 32 1.05 -11.31 17.56
N LEU A 33 2.09 -12.09 17.24
CA LEU A 33 2.23 -12.68 15.89
C LEU A 33 2.13 -14.20 15.94
N CYS A 34 2.73 -14.82 16.96
CA CYS A 34 2.85 -16.27 17.07
C CYS A 34 1.82 -16.92 18.00
N PHE A 35 0.77 -16.20 18.39
CA PHE A 35 -0.27 -16.66 19.31
C PHE A 35 -1.58 -16.97 18.57
N ARG A 36 -2.24 -18.04 18.97
CA ARG A 36 -3.58 -18.45 18.50
C ARG A 36 -4.30 -19.19 19.63
N ASP A 37 -5.58 -18.91 19.82
CA ASP A 37 -6.36 -19.56 20.87
C ASP A 37 -6.44 -21.09 20.64
N GLY A 38 -6.32 -21.87 21.72
CA GLY A 38 -6.32 -23.34 21.67
C GLY A 38 -5.00 -23.98 21.21
N TYR A 39 -3.93 -23.20 21.12
CA TYR A 39 -2.57 -23.62 20.79
C TYR A 39 -1.58 -23.16 21.85
N GLU A 40 -0.45 -23.87 22.00
CA GLU A 40 0.55 -23.54 23.00
C GLU A 40 1.33 -22.28 22.60
N PRO A 41 1.56 -21.33 23.52
CA PRO A 41 2.32 -20.12 23.22
C PRO A 41 3.77 -20.44 22.88
N SER A 42 4.21 -20.13 21.66
CA SER A 42 5.61 -20.36 21.26
C SER A 42 6.58 -19.30 21.78
N THR A 43 6.09 -18.12 22.20
CA THR A 43 6.89 -16.96 22.65
C THR A 43 7.95 -16.47 21.66
N SER A 44 7.94 -16.94 20.42
CA SER A 44 9.01 -16.72 19.45
C SER A 44 9.04 -15.30 18.88
N CYS A 45 7.88 -14.66 18.72
CA CYS A 45 7.82 -13.33 18.12
C CYS A 45 8.23 -12.20 19.08
N MET A 46 8.14 -12.40 20.40
CA MET A 46 8.41 -11.40 21.43
C MET A 46 7.64 -10.07 21.31
N VAL A 47 6.62 -9.98 20.44
CA VAL A 47 5.83 -8.75 20.27
C VAL A 47 4.84 -8.54 21.44
N CYS A 48 4.42 -9.62 22.11
CA CYS A 48 3.47 -9.56 23.23
C CYS A 48 4.12 -9.23 24.59
N ILE A 49 5.34 -8.71 24.60
CA ILE A 49 6.06 -8.44 25.84
C ILE A 49 5.40 -7.31 26.64
N VAL A 50 5.48 -7.48 27.96
CA VAL A 50 5.01 -6.54 28.98
C VAL A 50 6.00 -6.53 30.12
N LYS A 51 5.93 -5.48 30.95
CA LYS A 51 6.75 -5.35 32.16
C LYS A 51 5.96 -5.85 33.37
N VAL A 52 6.59 -6.65 34.21
CA VAL A 52 6.06 -7.10 35.51
C VAL A 52 7.13 -6.83 36.56
N GLY A 53 6.93 -5.81 37.38
CA GLY A 53 7.99 -5.25 38.23
C GLY A 53 9.22 -4.84 37.40
N ASN A 54 10.38 -5.45 37.68
CA ASN A 54 11.62 -5.18 36.93
C ASN A 54 11.91 -6.18 35.79
N ARG A 55 10.95 -7.04 35.44
CA ARG A 55 11.13 -8.11 34.44
C ARG A 55 10.30 -7.83 33.21
N ILE A 56 10.86 -8.06 32.03
CA ILE A 56 10.11 -8.12 30.78
C ILE A 56 9.76 -9.58 30.49
N VAL A 57 8.48 -9.86 30.28
CA VAL A 57 7.95 -11.21 30.11
C VAL A 57 6.96 -11.28 28.93
N PRO A 58 6.85 -12.42 28.23
CA PRO A 58 5.84 -12.60 27.19
C PRO A 58 4.46 -12.81 27.82
N SER A 59 3.55 -11.84 27.64
CA SER A 59 2.21 -11.90 28.23
C SER A 59 1.40 -13.13 27.80
N CYS A 60 1.66 -13.67 26.60
CA CYS A 60 0.95 -14.81 26.05
C CYS A 60 1.23 -16.15 26.74
N ALA A 61 2.33 -16.25 27.51
CA ALA A 61 2.73 -17.48 28.19
C ALA A 61 2.77 -17.32 29.72
N THR A 62 3.04 -16.11 30.22
CA THR A 62 3.11 -15.86 31.65
C THR A 62 1.73 -15.93 32.30
N LYS A 63 1.61 -16.77 33.33
CA LYS A 63 0.39 -16.92 34.13
C LYS A 63 0.21 -15.73 35.07
N ALA A 64 -1.03 -15.28 35.23
CA ALA A 64 -1.39 -14.26 36.20
C ALA A 64 -1.27 -14.83 37.63
N GLU A 65 -0.50 -14.16 38.47
CA GLU A 65 -0.35 -14.46 39.90
C GLU A 65 -0.85 -13.29 40.74
N ASP A 66 -1.35 -13.58 41.95
CA ASP A 66 -1.96 -12.55 42.81
C ASP A 66 -0.95 -11.45 43.13
N GLY A 67 -1.38 -10.19 43.01
CA GLY A 67 -0.56 -9.02 43.25
C GLY A 67 0.37 -8.62 42.11
N MET A 68 0.33 -9.25 40.94
CA MET A 68 1.11 -8.78 39.79
C MET A 68 0.67 -7.37 39.34
N GLU A 69 1.65 -6.50 39.17
CA GLU A 69 1.52 -5.21 38.50
C GLU A 69 2.17 -5.29 37.13
N ILE A 70 1.38 -5.04 36.09
CA ILE A 70 1.75 -5.18 34.69
C ILE A 70 1.65 -3.82 34.00
N GLU A 71 2.71 -3.46 33.28
CA GLU A 71 2.74 -2.28 32.43
C GLU A 71 2.98 -2.70 30.98
N SER A 72 2.11 -2.28 30.07
CA SER A 72 2.16 -2.67 28.66
C SER A 72 2.42 -1.51 27.71
N GLU A 73 2.23 -0.27 28.16
CA GLU A 73 2.30 0.95 27.33
C GLU A 73 3.42 1.93 27.77
N THR A 74 4.51 1.41 28.35
CA THR A 74 5.69 2.22 28.70
C THR A 74 6.63 2.38 27.52
N GLU A 75 7.40 3.47 27.47
CA GLU A 75 8.40 3.70 26.40
C GLU A 75 9.39 2.52 26.27
N GLU A 76 9.80 1.92 27.39
CA GLU A 76 10.65 0.73 27.42
C GLU A 76 10.01 -0.46 26.68
N ILE A 77 8.72 -0.73 26.92
CA ILE A 77 8.00 -1.82 26.26
C ILE A 77 7.75 -1.52 24.79
N LEU A 78 7.39 -0.27 24.44
CA LEU A 78 7.22 0.13 23.05
C LEU A 78 8.53 -0.01 22.23
N GLU A 79 9.67 0.38 22.79
CA GLU A 79 10.99 0.19 22.15
C GLU A 79 11.39 -1.28 22.06
N ALA A 80 11.07 -2.08 23.07
CA ALA A 80 11.34 -3.51 23.05
C ALA A 80 10.48 -4.23 21.98
N ARG A 81 9.20 -3.86 21.82
CA ARG A 81 8.31 -4.37 20.75
C ARG A 81 8.83 -3.97 19.37
N ARG A 82 9.23 -2.71 19.20
CA ARG A 82 9.89 -2.21 17.98
C ARG A 82 11.12 -3.05 17.64
N THR A 83 12.01 -3.24 18.61
CA THR A 83 13.22 -4.05 18.44
C THR A 83 12.91 -5.49 18.04
N ALA A 84 11.90 -6.12 18.66
CA ALA A 84 11.47 -7.46 18.30
C ALA A 84 11.02 -7.53 16.82
N LEU A 85 10.20 -6.57 16.37
CA LEU A 85 9.76 -6.48 14.97
C LEU A 85 10.94 -6.29 14.01
N GLU A 86 11.87 -5.39 14.32
CA GLU A 86 13.06 -5.14 13.50
C GLU A 86 13.98 -6.37 13.38
N LEU A 87 14.09 -7.16 14.45
CA LEU A 87 14.80 -8.44 14.41
C LEU A 87 14.08 -9.49 13.55
N LEU A 88 12.75 -9.59 13.64
CA LEU A 88 11.95 -10.47 12.78
C LEU A 88 12.02 -10.07 11.29
N LEU A 89 12.28 -8.79 11.01
CA LEU A 89 12.45 -8.26 9.65
C LEU A 89 13.87 -8.42 9.11
N SER A 90 14.85 -8.67 9.97
CA SER A 90 16.28 -8.61 9.62
C SER A 90 16.73 -9.59 8.52
N ASP A 91 16.00 -10.69 8.33
CA ASP A 91 16.23 -11.69 7.28
C ASP A 91 15.02 -11.87 6.33
N HIS A 92 14.04 -10.94 6.39
CA HIS A 92 12.85 -10.97 5.55
C HIS A 92 13.20 -10.83 4.07
N ALA A 93 12.88 -11.86 3.28
CA ALA A 93 13.09 -11.93 1.85
C ALA A 93 11.74 -11.97 1.12
N GLY A 94 11.15 -10.78 0.96
CA GLY A 94 9.90 -10.56 0.22
C GLY A 94 9.70 -9.07 -0.08
N ASP A 95 9.00 -8.77 -1.17
CA ASP A 95 8.47 -7.42 -1.39
C ASP A 95 7.11 -7.32 -0.71
N CYS A 96 6.92 -6.34 0.19
CA CYS A 96 5.58 -6.05 0.73
C CYS A 96 4.68 -5.43 -0.34
N ILE A 97 5.26 -4.57 -1.18
CA ILE A 97 4.61 -3.87 -2.29
C ILE A 97 5.44 -4.18 -3.54
N ALA A 98 4.79 -4.56 -4.65
CA ALA A 98 5.50 -4.84 -5.89
C ALA A 98 6.37 -3.66 -6.35
N PRO A 99 7.54 -3.92 -6.94
CA PRO A 99 8.42 -2.87 -7.45
C PRO A 99 7.73 -1.91 -8.42
N CYS A 100 6.86 -2.39 -9.32
CA CYS A 100 6.14 -1.56 -10.28
C CYS A 100 5.21 -0.53 -9.60
N GLN A 101 4.52 -0.91 -8.53
CA GLN A 101 3.72 -0.03 -7.69
C GLN A 101 4.61 0.93 -6.91
N SER A 102 5.67 0.42 -6.30
CA SER A 102 6.58 1.22 -5.49
C SER A 102 7.31 2.32 -6.28
N VAL A 103 7.59 2.13 -7.56
CA VAL A 103 8.25 3.15 -8.40
C VAL A 103 7.25 4.07 -9.09
N CYS A 104 5.96 3.71 -9.13
CA CYS A 104 4.92 4.56 -9.66
C CYS A 104 4.76 5.78 -8.75
N PRO A 105 4.94 7.02 -9.23
CA PRO A 105 4.79 8.19 -8.38
C PRO A 105 3.41 8.31 -7.74
N ALA A 106 2.37 7.82 -8.43
CA ALA A 106 1.00 7.83 -7.96
C ALA A 106 0.66 6.68 -6.99
N GLY A 107 1.52 5.67 -6.86
CA GLY A 107 1.28 4.53 -5.96
C GLY A 107 0.27 3.48 -6.47
N MET A 108 -0.15 3.57 -7.74
CA MET A 108 -1.15 2.68 -8.36
C MET A 108 -0.90 1.20 -8.08
N ASN A 109 -1.93 0.50 -7.58
CA ASN A 109 -1.93 -0.96 -7.36
C ASN A 109 -1.94 -1.75 -8.69
N ILE A 110 -0.82 -1.67 -9.40
CA ILE A 110 -0.59 -2.31 -10.70
C ILE A 110 -0.81 -3.83 -10.66
N PRO A 111 -0.33 -4.59 -9.66
CA PRO A 111 -0.55 -6.03 -9.63
C PRO A 111 -2.04 -6.40 -9.55
N LEU A 112 -2.83 -5.66 -8.76
CA LEU A 112 -4.27 -5.89 -8.67
C LEU A 112 -4.97 -5.59 -9.99
N MET A 113 -4.67 -4.44 -10.61
CA MET A 113 -5.20 -4.09 -11.93
C MET A 113 -4.90 -5.19 -12.95
N ILE A 114 -3.66 -5.70 -13.00
CA ILE A 114 -3.28 -6.74 -13.97
C ILE A 114 -4.03 -8.05 -13.72
N ARG A 115 -4.21 -8.47 -12.45
CA ARG A 115 -5.01 -9.66 -12.12
C ARG A 115 -6.46 -9.50 -12.56
N GLN A 116 -7.06 -8.34 -12.31
CA GLN A 116 -8.43 -8.03 -12.73
C GLN A 116 -8.58 -8.07 -14.26
N ILE A 117 -7.64 -7.51 -15.02
CA ILE A 117 -7.64 -7.62 -16.48
C ILE A 117 -7.51 -9.08 -16.93
N ALA A 118 -6.59 -9.84 -16.34
CA ALA A 118 -6.41 -11.26 -16.68
C ALA A 118 -7.69 -12.09 -16.44
N ASN A 119 -8.48 -11.73 -15.44
CA ASN A 119 -9.76 -12.37 -15.12
C ASN A 119 -10.95 -11.81 -15.91
N GLY A 120 -10.76 -10.77 -16.73
CA GLY A 120 -11.83 -10.09 -17.47
C GLY A 120 -12.65 -9.09 -16.63
N ASP A 121 -12.25 -8.82 -15.39
CA ASP A 121 -12.92 -7.94 -14.43
C ASP A 121 -12.60 -6.46 -14.69
N LEU A 122 -12.91 -5.97 -15.90
CA LEU A 122 -12.51 -4.62 -16.34
C LEU A 122 -13.13 -3.49 -15.50
N LYS A 123 -14.34 -3.72 -14.94
CA LYS A 123 -14.99 -2.78 -14.02
C LYS A 123 -14.20 -2.59 -12.74
N ASP A 124 -13.71 -3.68 -12.15
CA ASP A 124 -12.90 -3.60 -10.94
C ASP A 124 -11.49 -3.08 -11.25
N ALA A 125 -10.95 -3.41 -12.44
CA ALA A 125 -9.68 -2.86 -12.91
C ALA A 125 -9.69 -1.33 -12.99
N ILE A 126 -10.75 -0.71 -13.54
CA ILE A 126 -10.81 0.75 -13.62
C ILE A 126 -10.98 1.39 -12.23
N ILE A 127 -11.71 0.74 -11.31
CA ILE A 127 -11.83 1.18 -9.92
C ILE A 127 -10.43 1.24 -9.28
N THR A 128 -9.69 0.13 -9.32
CA THR A 128 -8.31 0.03 -8.81
C THR A 128 -7.39 1.11 -9.40
N VAL A 129 -7.52 1.41 -10.69
CA VAL A 129 -6.71 2.44 -11.33
C VAL A 129 -7.09 3.83 -10.81
N LYS A 130 -8.38 4.14 -10.73
CA LYS A 130 -8.90 5.46 -10.35
C LYS A 130 -8.76 5.77 -8.85
N GLU A 131 -8.53 4.78 -8.00
CA GLU A 131 -8.11 4.98 -6.61
C GLU A 131 -6.82 5.81 -6.47
N ASP A 132 -5.90 5.69 -7.44
CA ASP A 132 -4.59 6.35 -7.41
C ASP A 132 -4.36 7.32 -8.58
N ILE A 133 -5.07 7.15 -9.69
CA ILE A 133 -4.89 7.91 -10.92
C ILE A 133 -6.23 8.45 -11.42
N PRO A 134 -6.52 9.76 -11.28
CA PRO A 134 -7.74 10.38 -11.78
C PRO A 134 -7.80 10.55 -13.30
N LEU A 135 -6.64 10.53 -13.97
CA LEU A 135 -6.49 10.75 -15.41
C LEU A 135 -5.83 9.54 -16.13
N PRO A 136 -6.38 8.31 -16.00
CA PRO A 136 -5.71 7.12 -16.49
C PRO A 136 -5.63 7.00 -18.00
N ALA A 137 -6.60 7.50 -18.76
CA ALA A 137 -6.57 7.52 -20.22
C ALA A 137 -5.50 8.49 -20.74
N VAL A 138 -5.37 9.68 -20.12
CA VAL A 138 -4.27 10.61 -20.41
C VAL A 138 -2.93 9.96 -20.07
N LEU A 139 -2.75 9.47 -18.84
CA LEU A 139 -1.48 8.88 -18.42
C LEU A 139 -1.19 7.56 -19.14
N GLY A 140 -2.17 6.89 -19.72
CA GLY A 140 -1.97 5.71 -20.57
C GLY A 140 -1.23 6.03 -21.88
N ARG A 141 -1.24 7.30 -22.29
CA ARG A 141 -0.65 7.78 -23.55
C ARG A 141 0.68 8.52 -23.35
N ILE A 142 0.80 9.30 -22.27
CA ILE A 142 1.94 10.22 -22.10
C ILE A 142 2.91 9.85 -20.97
N CYS A 143 2.55 8.89 -20.12
CA CYS A 143 3.40 8.51 -18.99
C CYS A 143 4.70 7.88 -19.50
N PRO A 144 5.88 8.23 -18.94
CA PRO A 144 7.14 7.59 -19.30
C PRO A 144 7.33 6.19 -18.67
N ALA A 145 6.23 5.59 -18.18
CA ALA A 145 6.13 4.25 -17.61
C ALA A 145 7.28 3.86 -16.64
N PRO A 146 7.51 4.61 -15.53
CA PRO A 146 8.52 4.23 -14.55
C PRO A 146 8.26 2.85 -13.95
N CYS A 147 6.98 2.45 -13.85
CA CYS A 147 6.54 1.12 -13.43
C CYS A 147 7.11 -0.02 -14.29
N GLU A 148 7.23 0.17 -15.61
CA GLU A 148 7.80 -0.82 -16.52
C GLU A 148 9.32 -0.92 -16.33
N LYS A 149 9.99 0.19 -16.03
CA LYS A 149 11.43 0.19 -15.67
C LYS A 149 11.72 -0.54 -14.36
N GLY A 150 10.77 -0.52 -13.42
CA GLY A 150 10.85 -1.26 -12.16
C GLY A 150 10.33 -2.70 -12.23
N CYS A 151 9.77 -3.13 -13.36
CA CYS A 151 9.18 -4.46 -13.49
C CYS A 151 10.26 -5.55 -13.41
N ARG A 152 10.11 -6.51 -12.48
CA ARG A 152 11.08 -7.62 -12.30
C ARG A 152 11.25 -8.45 -13.58
N ARG A 153 10.17 -8.60 -14.36
CA ARG A 153 10.18 -9.34 -15.62
C ARG A 153 11.13 -8.75 -16.66
N GLY A 154 11.38 -7.44 -16.63
CA GLY A 154 12.33 -6.79 -17.55
C GLY A 154 13.79 -7.22 -17.38
N SER A 155 14.15 -7.92 -16.29
CA SER A 155 15.48 -8.53 -16.15
C SER A 155 15.56 -9.94 -16.76
N TYR A 156 14.43 -10.54 -17.12
CA TYR A 156 14.33 -11.87 -17.72
C TYR A 156 14.10 -11.78 -19.23
N ASP A 157 13.06 -11.06 -19.64
CA ASP A 157 12.72 -10.81 -21.04
C ASP A 157 12.31 -9.33 -21.22
N ASN A 158 11.03 -9.04 -21.45
CA ASN A 158 10.49 -7.70 -21.58
C ASN A 158 9.50 -7.41 -20.45
N PRO A 159 9.45 -6.18 -19.92
CA PRO A 159 8.46 -5.82 -18.92
C PRO A 159 7.04 -6.02 -19.44
N VAL A 160 6.09 -6.18 -18.52
CA VAL A 160 4.67 -6.11 -18.84
C VAL A 160 4.35 -4.69 -19.33
N SER A 161 3.55 -4.56 -20.39
CA SER A 161 3.07 -3.31 -20.97
C SER A 161 2.04 -2.59 -20.08
N ILE A 162 2.42 -2.30 -18.83
CA ILE A 162 1.57 -1.72 -17.77
C ILE A 162 0.90 -0.43 -18.23
N CYS A 163 1.62 0.43 -18.96
CA CYS A 163 1.07 1.71 -19.40
C CYS A 163 -0.05 1.52 -20.43
N LEU A 164 0.11 0.54 -21.33
CA LEU A 164 -0.88 0.19 -22.35
C LEU A 164 -2.08 -0.54 -21.76
N LEU A 165 -1.87 -1.44 -20.78
CA LEU A 165 -2.96 -2.09 -20.05
C LEU A 165 -3.82 -1.06 -19.31
N LYS A 166 -3.20 -0.09 -18.64
CA LYS A 166 -3.93 1.03 -18.02
C LYS A 166 -4.70 1.87 -19.05
N ARG A 167 -4.08 2.15 -20.22
CA ARG A 167 -4.75 2.86 -21.32
C ARG A 167 -6.00 2.08 -21.76
N TYR A 168 -5.87 0.78 -22.00
CA TYR A 168 -6.94 -0.09 -22.43
C TYR A 168 -8.13 -0.05 -21.47
N VAL A 169 -7.90 -0.29 -20.18
CA VAL A 169 -8.96 -0.26 -19.15
C VAL A 169 -9.66 1.10 -19.09
N ALA A 170 -8.90 2.20 -19.17
CA ALA A 170 -9.46 3.55 -19.14
C ALA A 170 -10.25 3.88 -20.41
N ASP A 171 -9.77 3.47 -21.58
CA ASP A 171 -10.45 3.70 -22.85
C ASP A 171 -11.76 2.89 -22.92
N VAL A 172 -11.77 1.64 -22.41
CA VAL A 172 -12.98 0.82 -22.29
C VAL A 172 -14.00 1.51 -21.38
N ASP A 173 -13.62 1.94 -20.18
CA ASP A 173 -14.50 2.64 -19.24
C ASP A 173 -15.11 3.91 -19.85
N LEU A 174 -14.29 4.76 -20.48
CA LEU A 174 -14.74 6.01 -21.11
C LEU A 174 -15.64 5.78 -22.33
N SER A 175 -15.57 4.60 -22.97
CA SER A 175 -16.44 4.25 -24.09
C SER A 175 -17.85 3.81 -23.67
N THR A 176 -18.04 3.49 -22.39
CA THR A 176 -19.35 3.10 -21.87
C THR A 176 -20.30 4.29 -21.71
N GLU A 177 -21.60 4.02 -21.66
CA GLU A 177 -22.61 5.05 -21.38
C GLU A 177 -22.52 5.61 -19.96
N SER A 178 -21.95 4.83 -19.03
CA SER A 178 -21.81 5.16 -17.61
C SER A 178 -20.40 4.85 -17.11
N PRO A 179 -19.39 5.66 -17.49
CA PRO A 179 -18.03 5.49 -16.99
C PRO A 179 -17.99 5.56 -15.46
N TYR A 180 -17.05 4.86 -14.85
CA TYR A 180 -16.93 4.80 -13.39
C TYR A 180 -16.75 6.19 -12.77
N MET A 181 -17.60 6.45 -11.77
CA MET A 181 -17.57 7.61 -10.90
C MET A 181 -17.25 7.14 -9.47
N PRO A 182 -16.28 7.75 -8.78
CA PRO A 182 -15.97 7.40 -7.40
C PRO A 182 -17.12 7.74 -6.46
N VAL A 183 -17.20 7.00 -5.35
CA VAL A 183 -18.11 7.30 -4.26
C VAL A 183 -17.62 8.56 -3.55
N CYS A 184 -18.54 9.47 -3.26
CA CYS A 184 -18.25 10.70 -2.52
C CYS A 184 -18.91 10.63 -1.14
N GLU A 185 -18.20 11.13 -0.13
CA GLU A 185 -18.72 11.38 1.20
C GLU A 185 -19.79 12.49 1.18
N ALA A 186 -20.52 12.61 2.29
CA ALA A 186 -21.51 13.67 2.45
C ALA A 186 -20.84 15.06 2.38
N GLU A 187 -21.60 16.06 1.93
CA GLU A 187 -21.09 17.42 1.85
C GLU A 187 -20.58 17.90 3.21
N SER A 188 -19.28 18.19 3.28
CA SER A 188 -18.59 18.68 4.48
C SER A 188 -18.92 20.13 4.84
N GLY A 189 -19.53 20.88 3.91
CA GLY A 189 -19.72 22.33 4.00
C GLY A 189 -18.44 23.15 3.79
N LYS A 190 -17.27 22.52 3.61
CA LYS A 190 -15.98 23.19 3.37
C LYS A 190 -15.76 23.49 1.89
N ARG A 191 -15.07 24.59 1.61
CA ARG A 191 -14.80 25.09 0.27
C ARG A 191 -13.30 25.24 0.02
N VAL A 192 -12.83 24.70 -1.09
CA VAL A 192 -11.42 24.76 -1.50
C VAL A 192 -11.28 25.50 -2.84
N ALA A 193 -10.39 26.47 -2.88
CA ALA A 193 -9.96 27.10 -4.14
C ALA A 193 -8.70 26.40 -4.68
N ILE A 194 -8.71 26.05 -5.95
CA ILE A 194 -7.57 25.45 -6.63
C ILE A 194 -7.14 26.39 -7.75
N VAL A 195 -5.92 26.92 -7.68
CA VAL A 195 -5.38 27.84 -8.70
C VAL A 195 -4.50 27.05 -9.66
N GLY A 196 -5.01 26.81 -10.87
CA GLY A 196 -4.40 26.03 -11.93
C GLY A 196 -5.16 24.73 -12.20
N SER A 197 -5.63 24.56 -13.44
CA SER A 197 -6.37 23.39 -13.93
C SER A 197 -5.47 22.34 -14.59
N GLY A 198 -4.17 22.37 -14.30
CA GLY A 198 -3.23 21.34 -14.75
C GLY A 198 -3.44 19.98 -14.05
N PRO A 199 -2.60 18.97 -14.35
CA PRO A 199 -2.74 17.61 -13.80
C PRO A 199 -2.76 17.56 -12.27
N ALA A 200 -2.02 18.44 -11.59
CA ALA A 200 -2.03 18.51 -10.13
C ALA A 200 -3.35 19.05 -9.57
N GLY A 201 -3.87 20.14 -10.15
CA GLY A 201 -5.12 20.75 -9.70
C GLY A 201 -6.33 19.86 -9.99
N LEU A 202 -6.40 19.27 -11.19
CA LEU A 202 -7.43 18.29 -11.55
C LEU A 202 -7.41 17.07 -10.63
N SER A 203 -6.22 16.52 -10.36
CA SER A 203 -6.06 15.39 -9.44
C SER A 203 -6.50 15.76 -8.01
N SER A 204 -6.11 16.93 -7.50
CA SER A 204 -6.52 17.35 -6.16
C SER A 204 -8.04 17.53 -6.06
N ALA A 205 -8.66 18.19 -7.05
CA ALA A 205 -10.11 18.36 -7.09
C ALA A 205 -10.84 17.01 -7.07
N TYR A 206 -10.36 16.03 -7.84
CA TYR A 206 -10.94 14.69 -7.89
C TYR A 206 -11.04 14.02 -6.51
N TYR A 207 -10.00 14.12 -5.68
CA TYR A 207 -10.00 13.53 -4.33
C TYR A 207 -10.75 14.41 -3.32
N LEU A 208 -10.59 15.72 -3.36
CA LEU A 208 -11.29 16.64 -2.45
C LEU A 208 -12.81 16.54 -2.57
N LEU A 209 -13.33 16.36 -3.79
CA LEU A 209 -14.76 16.13 -4.03
C LEU A 209 -15.23 14.80 -3.43
N GLN A 210 -14.39 13.75 -3.46
CA GLN A 210 -14.70 12.48 -2.81
C GLN A 210 -14.76 12.62 -1.28
N TYR A 211 -13.93 13.47 -0.68
CA TYR A 211 -13.99 13.81 0.75
C TYR A 211 -15.14 14.78 1.09
N GLY A 212 -16.03 15.08 0.13
CA GLY A 212 -17.19 15.94 0.34
C GLY A 212 -16.86 17.44 0.41
N HIS A 213 -15.68 17.88 -0.03
CA HIS A 213 -15.31 19.30 -0.08
C HIS A 213 -15.65 19.94 -1.43
N ALA A 214 -16.32 21.10 -1.39
CA ALA A 214 -16.67 21.83 -2.60
C ALA A 214 -15.44 22.49 -3.22
N CYS A 215 -15.15 22.17 -4.49
CA CYS A 215 -13.95 22.65 -5.19
C CYS A 215 -14.29 23.68 -6.28
N THR A 216 -13.57 24.81 -6.29
CA THR A 216 -13.56 25.76 -7.41
C THR A 216 -12.16 25.88 -8.00
N ILE A 217 -12.03 25.56 -9.29
CA ILE A 217 -10.77 25.58 -10.02
C ILE A 217 -10.68 26.85 -10.86
N TYR A 218 -9.68 27.68 -10.59
CA TYR A 218 -9.38 28.90 -11.35
C TYR A 218 -8.26 28.64 -12.34
N ASP A 219 -8.41 29.09 -13.58
CA ASP A 219 -7.36 29.03 -14.59
C ASP A 219 -7.38 30.27 -15.49
N ASP A 220 -6.21 30.77 -15.87
CA ASP A 220 -6.06 31.93 -16.74
C ASP A 220 -6.26 31.60 -18.22
N HIS A 221 -6.30 30.31 -18.59
CA HIS A 221 -6.54 29.85 -19.94
C HIS A 221 -8.03 29.60 -20.23
N GLU A 222 -8.37 29.53 -21.52
CA GLU A 222 -9.73 29.30 -22.01
C GLU A 222 -10.24 27.89 -21.74
N LYS A 223 -9.36 26.88 -21.78
CA LYS A 223 -9.69 25.46 -21.60
C LYS A 223 -8.90 24.86 -20.44
N PRO A 224 -9.50 23.96 -19.66
CA PRO A 224 -8.79 23.29 -18.57
C PRO A 224 -7.75 22.27 -19.09
N GLY A 225 -6.83 21.86 -18.22
CA GLY A 225 -5.84 20.81 -18.50
C GLY A 225 -4.38 21.29 -18.45
N GLY A 226 -4.14 22.60 -18.45
CA GLY A 226 -2.81 23.20 -18.37
C GLY A 226 -1.85 22.63 -19.41
N ALA A 227 -0.65 22.22 -18.98
CA ALA A 227 0.37 21.67 -19.89
C ALA A 227 -0.12 20.47 -20.74
N LEU A 228 -1.08 19.68 -20.23
CA LEU A 228 -1.68 18.58 -21.01
C LEU A 228 -2.43 19.11 -22.23
N GLN A 229 -3.15 20.22 -22.06
CA GLN A 229 -3.96 20.86 -23.10
C GLN A 229 -3.11 21.68 -24.07
N TYR A 230 -2.08 22.36 -23.58
CA TYR A 230 -1.36 23.38 -24.36
C TYR A 230 0.04 22.96 -24.84
N ASP A 231 0.73 22.07 -24.11
CA ASP A 231 2.13 21.72 -24.42
C ASP A 231 2.27 20.33 -25.06
N VAL A 232 1.32 19.42 -24.82
CA VAL A 232 1.35 18.06 -25.40
C VAL A 232 0.69 18.06 -26.78
N PRO A 233 1.36 17.58 -27.84
CA PRO A 233 0.77 17.46 -29.18
C PRO A 233 -0.43 16.51 -29.26
N GLU A 234 -1.40 16.84 -30.12
CA GLU A 234 -2.66 16.08 -30.31
C GLU A 234 -2.43 14.61 -30.67
N ASN A 235 -1.43 14.33 -31.50
CA ASN A 235 -1.09 12.96 -31.91
C ASN A 235 -0.55 12.10 -30.76
N ARG A 236 -0.05 12.73 -29.69
CA ARG A 236 0.39 12.05 -28.46
C ARG A 236 -0.73 12.00 -27.42
N LEU A 237 -1.55 13.04 -27.35
CA LEU A 237 -2.69 13.12 -26.44
C LEU A 237 -3.90 13.72 -27.16
N PRO A 238 -4.84 12.87 -27.63
CA PRO A 238 -6.07 13.35 -28.23
C PRO A 238 -6.89 14.18 -27.24
N ARG A 239 -7.36 15.38 -27.63
CA ARG A 239 -8.18 16.26 -26.78
C ARG A 239 -9.43 15.56 -26.29
N ARG A 240 -10.06 14.74 -27.14
CA ARG A 240 -11.23 13.94 -26.76
C ARG A 240 -10.99 13.10 -25.50
N SER A 241 -9.78 12.56 -25.31
CA SER A 241 -9.43 11.74 -24.15
C SER A 241 -9.24 12.61 -22.91
N LEU A 242 -8.57 13.76 -23.06
CA LEU A 242 -8.39 14.73 -21.98
C LEU A 242 -9.73 15.34 -21.52
N ASP A 243 -10.54 15.80 -22.48
CA ASP A 243 -11.85 16.41 -22.25
C ASP A 243 -12.80 15.43 -21.54
N ALA A 244 -12.77 14.14 -21.92
CA ALA A 244 -13.59 13.11 -21.29
C ALA A 244 -13.26 12.92 -19.79
N GLU A 245 -11.98 12.92 -19.42
CA GLU A 245 -11.57 12.78 -18.02
C GLU A 245 -11.81 14.05 -17.21
N ILE A 246 -11.62 15.23 -17.81
CA ILE A 246 -11.98 16.51 -17.17
C ILE A 246 -13.50 16.57 -16.91
N LYS A 247 -14.32 16.09 -17.86
CA LYS A 247 -15.76 16.03 -17.70
C LYS A 247 -16.21 15.11 -16.56
N ILE A 248 -15.45 14.06 -16.24
CA ILE A 248 -15.69 13.24 -15.04
C ILE A 248 -15.51 14.09 -13.78
N ILE A 249 -14.44 14.89 -13.70
CA ILE A 249 -14.17 15.77 -12.55
C ILE A 249 -15.23 16.89 -12.44
N GLU A 250 -15.69 17.42 -13.56
CA GLU A 250 -16.82 18.35 -13.61
C GLU A 250 -18.11 17.70 -13.10
N LYS A 251 -18.43 16.47 -13.54
CA LYS A 251 -19.59 15.70 -13.07
C LYS A 251 -19.53 15.36 -11.58
N LEU A 252 -18.33 15.23 -11.00
CA LEU A 252 -18.14 15.09 -9.55
C LEU A 252 -18.47 16.38 -8.78
N GLY A 253 -18.61 17.52 -9.46
CA GLY A 253 -18.99 18.79 -8.85
C GLY A 253 -17.90 19.87 -8.88
N ALA A 254 -16.77 19.64 -9.55
CA ALA A 254 -15.76 20.68 -9.72
C ALA A 254 -16.34 21.87 -10.49
N LYS A 255 -16.23 23.07 -9.93
CA LYS A 255 -16.63 24.32 -10.60
C LYS A 255 -15.42 24.95 -11.27
N PHE A 256 -15.49 25.15 -12.58
CA PHE A 256 -14.41 25.80 -13.33
C PHE A 256 -14.66 27.31 -13.49
N GLN A 257 -13.62 28.09 -13.25
CA GLN A 257 -13.56 29.53 -13.45
C GLN A 257 -12.38 29.83 -14.38
N LEU A 258 -12.61 29.62 -15.68
CA LEU A 258 -11.63 29.77 -16.75
C LEU A 258 -11.50 31.23 -17.19
N ASN A 259 -10.45 31.55 -17.96
CA ASN A 259 -10.09 32.92 -18.35
C ASN A 259 -9.97 33.89 -17.15
N LYS A 260 -9.62 33.36 -15.96
CA LYS A 260 -9.57 34.10 -14.71
C LYS A 260 -8.25 33.87 -14.00
N ARG A 261 -7.33 34.80 -14.22
CA ARG A 261 -6.07 34.87 -13.48
C ARG A 261 -6.34 35.26 -12.03
N ILE A 262 -5.68 34.57 -11.10
CA ILE A 262 -5.59 34.96 -9.70
C ILE A 262 -4.15 35.41 -9.44
N ASP A 263 -3.99 36.69 -9.08
CA ASP A 263 -2.68 37.30 -8.88
C ASP A 263 -2.21 37.25 -7.42
N THR A 264 -3.13 37.19 -6.45
CA THR A 264 -2.81 37.17 -5.01
C THR A 264 -3.66 36.17 -4.23
N ILE A 265 -3.05 35.55 -3.21
CA ILE A 265 -3.72 34.58 -2.32
C ILE A 265 -4.80 35.28 -1.49
N GLU A 266 -4.57 36.53 -1.12
CA GLU A 266 -5.46 37.37 -0.31
C GLU A 266 -6.84 37.51 -0.95
N SER A 267 -6.92 37.50 -2.28
CA SER A 267 -8.20 37.57 -3.01
C SER A 267 -9.13 36.36 -2.78
N LEU A 268 -8.58 35.25 -2.25
CA LEU A 268 -9.24 33.98 -2.00
C LEU A 268 -9.40 33.65 -0.51
N LYS A 269 -8.54 34.16 0.38
CA LYS A 269 -8.51 33.79 1.82
C LYS A 269 -9.86 33.95 2.52
N ASP A 270 -10.59 35.02 2.24
CA ASP A 270 -11.88 35.28 2.91
C ASP A 270 -13.05 34.44 2.34
N LYS A 271 -12.83 33.73 1.22
CA LYS A 271 -13.89 33.03 0.47
C LYS A 271 -13.81 31.52 0.57
N TYR A 272 -12.67 30.98 0.99
CA TYR A 272 -12.39 29.55 0.98
C TYR A 272 -11.71 29.13 2.26
N ASP A 273 -12.00 27.92 2.71
CA ASP A 273 -11.43 27.35 3.93
C ASP A 273 -9.99 26.87 3.70
N ALA A 274 -9.64 26.50 2.46
CA ALA A 274 -8.28 26.17 2.04
C ALA A 274 -8.01 26.58 0.58
N ILE A 275 -6.73 26.77 0.26
CA ILE A 275 -6.25 27.16 -1.08
C ILE A 275 -5.14 26.22 -1.52
N LEU A 276 -5.27 25.66 -2.72
CA LEU A 276 -4.21 24.92 -3.41
C LEU A 276 -3.63 25.75 -4.55
N ILE A 277 -2.31 25.89 -4.57
CA ILE A 277 -1.56 26.50 -5.66
C ILE A 277 -0.97 25.41 -6.56
N ALA A 278 -1.49 25.32 -7.78
CA ALA A 278 -1.12 24.32 -8.80
C ALA A 278 -0.78 24.98 -10.17
N THR A 279 -0.24 26.20 -10.14
CA THR A 279 0.03 27.10 -11.28
C THR A 279 1.21 26.70 -12.18
N GLY A 280 1.66 25.44 -12.10
CA GLY A 280 2.82 24.98 -12.86
C GLY A 280 4.10 25.71 -12.45
N GLN A 281 4.90 26.18 -13.42
CA GLN A 281 6.15 26.88 -13.11
C GLN A 281 5.96 28.35 -12.75
N ASN A 282 4.77 28.91 -13.01
CA ASN A 282 4.48 30.30 -12.67
C ASN A 282 4.16 30.40 -11.17
N LYS A 283 5.02 31.09 -10.41
CA LYS A 283 4.85 31.27 -8.96
C LYS A 283 4.49 32.71 -8.58
N SER A 284 4.04 33.53 -9.52
CA SER A 284 3.76 34.96 -9.26
C SER A 284 2.73 35.21 -8.15
N ILE A 285 1.83 34.25 -7.91
CA ILE A 285 0.83 34.29 -6.84
C ILE A 285 1.42 34.10 -5.43
N LEU A 286 2.62 33.52 -5.33
CA LEU A 286 3.28 33.23 -4.06
C LEU A 286 4.26 34.35 -3.69
N PRO A 287 4.48 34.62 -2.39
CA PRO A 287 5.56 35.51 -1.96
C PRO A 287 6.93 34.93 -2.33
N GLU A 288 7.95 35.80 -2.42
CA GLU A 288 9.32 35.40 -2.82
C GLU A 288 9.92 34.31 -1.91
N LYS A 289 9.60 34.34 -0.61
CA LYS A 289 10.04 33.33 0.36
C LYS A 289 8.84 32.51 0.82
N ILE A 290 8.80 31.25 0.39
CA ILE A 290 7.82 30.27 0.84
C ILE A 290 8.52 29.00 1.30
N GLU A 291 8.18 28.55 2.49
CA GLU A 291 8.64 27.26 3.02
C GLU A 291 7.58 26.21 2.74
N ILE A 292 8.02 25.01 2.34
CA ILE A 292 7.13 23.93 1.91
C ILE A 292 7.54 22.65 2.63
N ASN A 293 6.62 22.06 3.36
CA ASN A 293 6.78 20.70 3.85
C ASN A 293 6.62 19.73 2.67
N ARG A 294 7.70 19.05 2.26
CA ARG A 294 7.69 18.19 1.07
C ARG A 294 6.87 16.90 1.22
N ASN A 295 6.49 16.53 2.44
CA ASN A 295 5.68 15.34 2.70
C ASN A 295 4.19 15.66 2.64
N THR A 296 3.79 16.83 3.14
CA THR A 296 2.38 17.26 3.24
C THR A 296 1.98 18.30 2.19
N LEU A 297 2.95 18.88 1.49
CA LEU A 297 2.75 19.98 0.55
C LEU A 297 2.13 21.24 1.16
N GLN A 298 2.10 21.32 2.49
CA GLN A 298 1.69 22.50 3.24
C GLN A 298 2.76 23.59 3.12
N THR A 299 2.33 24.83 2.99
CA THR A 299 3.21 25.99 3.04
C THR A 299 3.27 26.57 4.46
N ASN A 300 4.16 27.53 4.71
CA ASN A 300 4.15 28.30 5.96
C ASN A 300 3.00 29.33 6.06
N ILE A 301 2.15 29.45 5.02
CA ILE A 301 0.95 30.28 5.04
C ILE A 301 -0.23 29.38 5.44
N GLU A 302 -0.92 29.75 6.52
CA GLU A 302 -2.07 29.00 7.04
C GLU A 302 -3.14 28.81 5.96
N GLY A 303 -3.68 27.58 5.88
CA GLY A 303 -4.68 27.19 4.88
C GLY A 303 -4.18 27.11 3.43
N VAL A 304 -2.88 27.29 3.16
CA VAL A 304 -2.32 27.29 1.79
C VAL A 304 -1.40 26.10 1.55
N PHE A 305 -1.67 25.40 0.45
CA PHE A 305 -0.96 24.21 -0.02
C PHE A 305 -0.42 24.43 -1.44
N ILE A 306 0.57 23.63 -1.85
CA ILE A 306 1.22 23.78 -3.15
C ILE A 306 1.55 22.44 -3.81
N ALA A 307 1.15 22.24 -5.07
CA ALA A 307 1.31 20.95 -5.76
C ALA A 307 1.95 21.07 -7.16
N GLY A 308 2.43 19.93 -7.65
CA GLY A 308 3.03 19.79 -8.97
C GLY A 308 4.29 20.65 -9.14
N ASN A 309 4.47 21.23 -10.33
CA ASN A 309 5.67 21.99 -10.65
C ASN A 309 5.79 23.32 -9.86
N ALA A 310 4.70 23.78 -9.23
CA ALA A 310 4.73 24.97 -8.38
C ALA A 310 5.64 24.78 -7.15
N ILE A 311 5.88 23.55 -6.74
CA ILE A 311 6.83 23.21 -5.66
C ILE A 311 8.29 23.56 -6.05
N GLY A 312 8.58 23.86 -7.32
CA GLY A 312 9.94 24.15 -7.81
C GLY A 312 10.70 22.92 -8.32
N ARG A 313 10.00 21.81 -8.53
CA ARG A 313 10.57 20.63 -9.21
C ARG A 313 10.57 20.90 -10.72
N ARG A 314 11.74 20.73 -11.35
CA ARG A 314 11.86 20.69 -12.82
C ARG A 314 11.65 19.26 -13.32
N THR A 315 10.44 18.73 -13.13
CA THR A 315 10.07 17.41 -13.68
C THR A 315 8.98 17.56 -14.73
N ASN A 316 9.13 16.83 -15.84
CA ASN A 316 8.16 16.81 -16.93
C ASN A 316 7.21 15.60 -16.84
N MET A 317 7.13 14.94 -15.67
CA MET A 317 6.30 13.75 -15.46
C MET A 317 4.91 14.12 -14.97
N ALA A 318 3.90 14.07 -15.86
CA ALA A 318 2.50 14.32 -15.49
C ALA A 318 2.00 13.42 -14.34
N VAL A 319 2.42 12.15 -14.31
CA VAL A 319 2.09 11.22 -13.21
C VAL A 319 2.57 11.69 -11.84
N ARG A 320 3.67 12.46 -11.77
CA ARG A 320 4.16 13.04 -10.51
C ARG A 320 3.27 14.19 -10.06
N SER A 321 2.82 15.04 -10.99
CA SER A 321 1.86 16.10 -10.69
C SER A 321 0.52 15.54 -10.21
N VAL A 322 0.05 14.45 -10.84
CA VAL A 322 -1.14 13.71 -10.37
C VAL A 322 -0.95 13.21 -8.94
N ALA A 323 0.20 12.62 -8.63
CA ALA A 323 0.53 12.16 -7.28
C ALA A 323 0.58 13.30 -6.25
N ASP A 324 1.19 14.44 -6.60
CA ASP A 324 1.21 15.63 -5.74
C ASP A 324 -0.23 16.16 -5.52
N GLY A 325 -1.13 16.01 -6.50
CA GLY A 325 -2.57 16.30 -6.34
C GLY A 325 -3.24 15.41 -5.29
N LYS A 326 -2.97 14.11 -5.27
CA LYS A 326 -3.46 13.19 -4.22
C LYS A 326 -2.93 13.56 -2.84
N ILE A 327 -1.62 13.81 -2.73
CA ILE A 327 -0.98 14.18 -1.45
C ILE A 327 -1.55 15.50 -0.91
N SER A 328 -1.71 16.51 -1.77
CA SER A 328 -2.27 17.81 -1.36
C SER A 328 -3.73 17.68 -0.95
N ALA A 329 -4.55 16.91 -1.67
CA ALA A 329 -5.94 16.66 -1.28
C ALA A 329 -6.06 16.03 0.12
N ASN A 330 -5.27 14.99 0.41
CA ASN A 330 -5.24 14.36 1.75
C ASN A 330 -4.80 15.35 2.84
N SER A 331 -3.82 16.20 2.54
CA SER A 331 -3.31 17.18 3.51
C SER A 331 -4.30 18.31 3.77
N ILE A 332 -5.03 18.74 2.74
CA ILE A 332 -6.13 19.72 2.85
C ILE A 332 -7.28 19.13 3.65
N ASP A 333 -7.69 17.89 3.36
CA ASP A 333 -8.74 17.18 4.12
C ASP A 333 -8.38 17.06 5.62
N GLN A 334 -7.16 16.62 5.93
CA GLN A 334 -6.65 16.59 7.31
C GLN A 334 -6.73 17.97 7.98
N TYR A 335 -6.31 19.02 7.28
CA TYR A 335 -6.38 20.39 7.79
C TYR A 335 -7.83 20.84 8.03
N LEU A 336 -8.73 20.61 7.09
CA LEU A 336 -10.14 21.04 7.17
C LEU A 336 -10.92 20.31 8.28
N ASN A 337 -10.51 19.08 8.61
CA ASN A 337 -11.05 18.28 9.71
C ASN A 337 -10.32 18.48 11.04
N SER A 338 -9.38 19.43 11.13
CA SER A 338 -8.57 19.69 12.34
C SER A 338 -7.79 18.47 12.84
N LEU A 339 -7.36 17.60 11.91
CA LEU A 339 -6.51 16.45 12.17
C LEU A 339 -5.03 16.81 12.00
N PRO A 340 -4.10 16.05 12.60
CA PRO A 340 -2.68 16.18 12.32
C PRO A 340 -2.38 16.02 10.82
N ILE A 341 -1.73 17.02 10.23
CA ILE A 341 -1.39 17.01 8.80
C ILE A 341 -0.13 16.15 8.59
N THR A 342 -0.35 14.92 8.15
CA THR A 342 0.70 13.92 7.90
C THR A 342 0.93 13.65 6.41
N GLY A 343 0.02 14.14 5.56
CA GLY A 343 0.02 13.87 4.13
C GLY A 343 -0.61 12.52 3.82
N ALA A 344 -0.27 11.96 2.66
CA ALA A 344 -0.74 10.62 2.30
C ALA A 344 -0.05 9.57 3.18
N LEU A 345 -0.84 8.69 3.81
CA LEU A 345 -0.34 7.56 4.59
C LEU A 345 0.56 6.69 3.71
N LYS A 346 1.79 6.44 4.17
CA LYS A 346 2.74 5.55 3.50
C LYS A 346 2.77 4.25 4.27
N ALA A 347 2.14 3.22 3.73
CA ALA A 347 2.16 1.92 4.36
C ALA A 347 3.59 1.36 4.47
N PHE A 348 3.93 0.78 5.62
CA PHE A 348 5.19 0.06 5.84
C PHE A 348 5.53 -0.88 4.68
N THR A 349 6.81 -0.92 4.27
CA THR A 349 7.24 -1.75 3.14
C THR A 349 8.66 -2.27 3.33
N VAL A 350 8.85 -3.55 3.03
CA VAL A 350 10.15 -4.19 2.82
C VAL A 350 10.31 -4.47 1.33
N ARG A 351 11.54 -4.37 0.84
CA ARG A 351 11.89 -4.63 -0.56
C ARG A 351 13.04 -5.62 -0.62
N MET A 352 12.95 -6.60 -1.51
CA MET A 352 14.06 -7.52 -1.78
C MET A 352 15.22 -6.86 -2.53
N GLY A 353 14.96 -5.72 -3.18
CA GLY A 353 15.92 -5.10 -4.09
C GLY A 353 16.08 -5.89 -5.39
N LYS A 354 17.25 -5.75 -6.02
CA LYS A 354 17.59 -6.46 -7.26
C LYS A 354 17.89 -7.93 -6.93
N LEU A 355 17.22 -8.84 -7.64
CA LEU A 355 17.51 -10.27 -7.49
C LEU A 355 18.83 -10.61 -8.19
N PRO A 356 19.72 -11.39 -7.55
CA PRO A 356 20.85 -11.98 -8.25
C PRO A 356 20.35 -12.98 -9.29
N GLU A 357 21.18 -13.26 -10.31
CA GLU A 357 20.81 -14.07 -11.47
C GLU A 357 20.26 -15.46 -11.09
N PHE A 358 20.90 -16.16 -10.15
CA PHE A 358 20.45 -17.47 -9.70
C PHE A 358 19.06 -17.46 -9.03
N GLU A 359 18.68 -16.36 -8.38
CA GLU A 359 17.34 -16.20 -7.82
C GLU A 359 16.32 -15.76 -8.86
N LEU A 360 16.75 -14.97 -9.85
CA LEU A 360 15.89 -14.60 -10.96
C LEU A 360 15.39 -15.84 -11.69
N HIS A 361 16.26 -16.82 -11.96
CA HIS A 361 15.87 -18.10 -12.54
C HIS A 361 14.80 -18.82 -11.72
N ARG A 362 14.90 -18.81 -10.39
CA ARG A 362 13.87 -19.36 -9.50
C ARG A 362 12.58 -18.56 -9.52
N PHE A 363 12.69 -17.23 -9.59
CA PHE A 363 11.54 -16.33 -9.64
C PHE A 363 10.69 -16.52 -10.89
N VAL A 364 11.32 -16.82 -12.03
CA VAL A 364 10.64 -16.97 -13.33
C VAL A 364 10.31 -18.42 -13.69
N GLU A 365 10.52 -19.38 -12.78
CA GLU A 365 10.29 -20.80 -13.03
C GLU A 365 8.85 -21.10 -13.47
N THR A 366 7.88 -20.32 -12.98
CA THR A 366 6.45 -20.42 -13.35
C THR A 366 6.00 -19.28 -14.27
N ALA A 367 6.93 -18.55 -14.89
CA ALA A 367 6.58 -17.42 -15.75
C ALA A 367 5.92 -17.89 -17.05
N SER A 368 4.87 -17.16 -17.47
CA SER A 368 4.24 -17.36 -18.77
C SER A 368 5.21 -17.11 -19.93
N GLN A 369 5.17 -18.01 -20.92
CA GLN A 369 5.95 -17.94 -22.16
C GLN A 369 5.30 -17.04 -23.24
N ILE A 370 4.23 -16.32 -22.91
CA ILE A 370 3.59 -15.37 -23.82
C ILE A 370 4.58 -14.23 -24.14
N ASP A 371 4.78 -13.98 -25.42
CA ASP A 371 5.58 -12.86 -25.93
C ASP A 371 4.94 -11.51 -25.61
N ARG A 372 5.76 -10.46 -25.54
CA ARG A 372 5.24 -9.12 -25.30
C ARG A 372 4.35 -8.67 -26.45
N ILE A 373 3.13 -8.25 -26.10
CA ILE A 373 2.18 -7.72 -27.07
C ILE A 373 2.29 -6.19 -27.08
N ILE A 374 2.47 -5.65 -28.28
CA ILE A 374 2.38 -4.22 -28.57
C ILE A 374 1.30 -4.06 -29.64
N PRO A 375 0.13 -3.50 -29.32
CA PRO A 375 -0.96 -3.35 -30.27
C PRO A 375 -0.63 -2.26 -31.29
N SER A 376 -1.25 -2.34 -32.47
CA SER A 376 -1.10 -1.32 -33.51
C SER A 376 -1.72 0.04 -33.11
N ASP A 377 -2.84 0.04 -32.39
CA ASP A 377 -3.45 1.23 -31.77
C ASP A 377 -3.79 1.00 -30.28
N ALA A 378 -4.69 0.05 -30.01
CA ALA A 378 -5.14 -0.32 -28.68
C ALA A 378 -5.28 -1.84 -28.58
N PHE A 379 -5.19 -2.38 -27.36
CA PHE A 379 -5.41 -3.81 -27.13
C PHE A 379 -6.85 -4.20 -27.46
N SER A 380 -7.01 -5.37 -28.08
CA SER A 380 -8.26 -6.13 -27.96
C SER A 380 -8.37 -6.76 -26.56
N ASP A 381 -9.56 -7.25 -26.21
CA ASP A 381 -9.79 -7.96 -24.94
C ASP A 381 -8.83 -9.15 -24.77
N ASP A 382 -8.68 -9.98 -25.81
CA ASP A 382 -7.80 -11.15 -25.82
C ASP A 382 -6.32 -10.75 -25.67
N GLU A 383 -5.89 -9.68 -26.35
CA GLU A 383 -4.51 -9.18 -26.23
C GLU A 383 -4.23 -8.62 -24.83
N ALA A 384 -5.18 -7.89 -24.25
CA ALA A 384 -5.05 -7.34 -22.91
C ALA A 384 -4.97 -8.45 -21.85
N VAL A 385 -5.78 -9.49 -21.98
CA VAL A 385 -5.72 -10.69 -21.12
C VAL A 385 -4.37 -11.40 -21.28
N ALA A 386 -3.95 -11.67 -22.51
CA ALA A 386 -2.70 -12.36 -22.79
C ALA A 386 -1.47 -11.59 -22.26
N GLU A 387 -1.42 -10.27 -22.45
CA GLU A 387 -0.36 -9.41 -21.92
C GLU A 387 -0.42 -9.34 -20.38
N SER A 388 -1.60 -9.42 -19.77
CA SER A 388 -1.76 -9.43 -18.30
C SER A 388 -1.24 -10.72 -17.66
N LEU A 389 -1.45 -11.87 -18.32
CA LEU A 389 -0.90 -13.18 -17.92
C LEU A 389 0.63 -13.23 -17.93
N ARG A 390 1.31 -12.20 -18.45
CA ARG A 390 2.77 -12.06 -18.38
C ARG A 390 3.29 -11.60 -17.02
N CYS A 391 2.42 -11.13 -16.12
CA CYS A 391 2.83 -10.69 -14.79
C CYS A 391 3.49 -11.81 -13.97
N LEU A 392 4.55 -11.48 -13.23
CA LEU A 392 5.21 -12.44 -12.33
C LEU A 392 4.61 -12.46 -10.91
N HIS A 393 3.56 -11.68 -10.64
CA HIS A 393 2.91 -11.59 -9.33
C HIS A 393 3.88 -11.39 -8.15
N CYS A 394 4.81 -10.45 -8.31
CA CYS A 394 5.87 -10.17 -7.35
C CYS A 394 5.44 -9.41 -6.08
N ASP A 395 4.18 -9.01 -5.98
CA ASP A 395 3.59 -8.42 -4.77
C ASP A 395 3.36 -9.47 -3.66
N CYS A 396 3.27 -9.00 -2.42
CA CYS A 396 2.90 -9.86 -1.31
C CYS A 396 1.44 -10.29 -1.41
N ARG A 397 1.18 -11.61 -1.38
CA ARG A 397 -0.18 -12.19 -1.39
C ARG A 397 -1.01 -11.91 -0.12
N ARG A 398 -0.40 -11.27 0.88
CA ARG A 398 -1.01 -10.87 2.14
C ARG A 398 -0.82 -9.38 2.43
N ALA A 399 -0.78 -8.55 1.37
CA ALA A 399 -0.50 -7.12 1.51
C ALA A 399 -1.48 -6.42 2.47
N ASP A 400 -2.75 -6.85 2.49
CA ASP A 400 -3.84 -6.12 3.16
C ASP A 400 -4.05 -6.51 4.64
N ASN A 401 -3.46 -7.63 5.09
CA ASN A 401 -3.65 -8.13 6.47
C ASN A 401 -2.42 -8.89 7.00
N CYS A 402 -1.22 -8.43 6.62
CA CYS A 402 0.03 -8.95 7.18
C CYS A 402 0.28 -8.30 8.54
N ARG A 403 -0.02 -9.02 9.63
CA ARG A 403 0.14 -8.52 10.99
C ARG A 403 1.57 -8.05 11.31
N LEU A 404 2.58 -8.68 10.71
CA LEU A 404 3.97 -8.22 10.85
C LEU A 404 4.15 -6.81 10.28
N ARG A 405 3.55 -6.53 9.12
CA ARG A 405 3.57 -5.20 8.48
C ARG A 405 2.78 -4.19 9.31
N ASP A 406 1.59 -4.56 9.76
CA ASP A 406 0.71 -3.67 10.54
C ASP A 406 1.37 -3.23 11.84
N TYR A 407 1.92 -4.18 12.63
CA TYR A 407 2.65 -3.82 13.84
C TYR A 407 3.95 -3.08 13.53
N SER A 408 4.65 -3.40 12.44
CA SER A 408 5.85 -2.64 12.04
C SER A 408 5.53 -1.17 11.75
N ASP A 409 4.37 -0.90 11.16
CA ASP A 409 3.87 0.46 10.94
C ASP A 409 3.54 1.16 12.28
N ILE A 410 2.71 0.52 13.12
CA ILE A 410 2.28 1.04 14.43
C ILE A 410 3.48 1.40 15.31
N TYR A 411 4.46 0.50 15.40
CA TYR A 411 5.63 0.68 16.26
C TYR A 411 6.77 1.47 15.59
N ASN A 412 6.58 1.97 14.37
CA ASN A 412 7.60 2.69 13.59
C ASN A 412 8.91 1.90 13.46
N ALA A 413 8.81 0.60 13.18
CA ALA A 413 9.97 -0.25 12.99
C ALA A 413 10.78 0.18 11.76
N ASN A 414 12.10 0.02 11.81
CA ASN A 414 12.97 0.17 10.65
C ASN A 414 13.50 -1.21 10.20
N PRO A 415 13.09 -1.72 9.02
CA PRO A 415 13.51 -3.04 8.55
C PRO A 415 15.01 -3.13 8.26
N ASN A 416 15.73 -2.00 8.23
CA ASN A 416 17.16 -1.93 7.98
C ASN A 416 18.00 -1.67 9.25
N ARG A 417 17.39 -1.54 10.44
CA ARG A 417 18.14 -1.28 11.69
C ARG A 417 19.11 -2.42 12.00
N TYR A 418 18.63 -3.66 11.87
CA TYR A 418 19.44 -4.87 12.01
C TYR A 418 19.63 -5.52 10.64
N LYS A 419 20.88 -5.88 10.31
CA LYS A 419 21.22 -6.57 9.08
C LYS A 419 21.46 -8.05 9.37
N GLY A 420 20.50 -8.90 8.98
CA GLY A 420 20.67 -10.34 8.96
C GLY A 420 21.31 -10.82 7.65
N GLN A 421 21.70 -12.09 7.61
CA GLN A 421 21.99 -12.75 6.34
C GLN A 421 20.67 -12.99 5.61
N ARG A 422 20.43 -12.23 4.54
CA ARG A 422 19.24 -12.36 3.71
C ARG A 422 19.10 -13.80 3.21
N ARG A 423 17.93 -14.41 3.43
CA ARG A 423 17.58 -15.71 2.85
C ARG A 423 17.42 -15.57 1.33
N PRO A 424 17.92 -16.51 0.51
CA PRO A 424 17.63 -16.52 -0.91
C PRO A 424 16.12 -16.55 -1.16
N TYR A 425 15.68 -15.92 -2.25
CA TYR A 425 14.31 -16.08 -2.70
C TYR A 425 14.02 -17.54 -3.03
N ASP A 426 12.89 -18.04 -2.51
CA ASP A 426 12.35 -19.36 -2.82
C ASP A 426 10.82 -19.27 -2.78
N GLN A 427 10.17 -20.03 -3.65
CA GLN A 427 8.73 -20.15 -3.72
C GLN A 427 8.34 -21.58 -4.09
N GLN A 428 7.54 -22.20 -3.25
CA GLN A 428 7.07 -23.56 -3.41
C GLN A 428 5.60 -23.54 -3.79
N SER A 429 5.31 -23.97 -5.01
CA SER A 429 3.98 -23.90 -5.65
C SER A 429 3.42 -25.27 -6.02
N GLN A 430 4.00 -26.37 -5.51
CA GLN A 430 3.59 -27.75 -5.84
C GLN A 430 2.21 -28.12 -5.28
N HIS A 431 1.75 -27.45 -4.22
CA HIS A 431 0.41 -27.67 -3.66
C HIS A 431 -0.66 -27.05 -4.57
N SER A 432 -1.83 -27.68 -4.71
CA SER A 432 -2.91 -27.23 -5.59
C SER A 432 -3.47 -25.86 -5.21
N GLU A 433 -3.68 -25.60 -3.92
CA GLU A 433 -4.37 -24.40 -3.43
C GLU A 433 -3.47 -23.30 -2.82
N ILE A 434 -2.23 -23.63 -2.44
CA ILE A 434 -1.39 -22.70 -1.65
C ILE A 434 0.01 -22.55 -2.25
N ILE A 435 0.66 -21.46 -1.87
CA ILE A 435 2.07 -21.18 -2.11
C ILE A 435 2.77 -21.01 -0.77
N TYR A 436 4.01 -21.49 -0.67
CA TYR A 436 4.89 -21.26 0.46
C TYR A 436 6.14 -20.48 0.04
N GLU A 437 6.38 -19.34 0.67
CA GLU A 437 7.55 -18.48 0.50
C GLU A 437 8.32 -18.40 1.82
N PRO A 438 9.32 -19.28 2.04
CA PRO A 438 10.04 -19.37 3.31
C PRO A 438 10.82 -18.10 3.68
N GLY A 439 11.14 -17.25 2.69
CA GLY A 439 11.75 -15.93 2.90
C GLY A 439 10.88 -14.97 3.72
N LYS A 440 9.56 -15.18 3.76
CA LYS A 440 8.61 -14.34 4.51
C LYS A 440 8.28 -14.91 5.90
N CYS A 441 8.83 -16.08 6.25
CA CYS A 441 8.49 -16.83 7.45
C CYS A 441 9.29 -16.36 8.66
N ILE A 442 8.58 -15.90 9.69
CA ILE A 442 9.14 -15.51 11.00
C ILE A 442 9.32 -16.70 11.97
N SER A 443 9.21 -17.93 11.49
CA SER A 443 9.38 -19.15 12.30
C SER A 443 8.49 -19.21 13.55
N CYS A 444 7.26 -18.68 13.47
CA CYS A 444 6.35 -18.57 14.62
C CYS A 444 5.90 -19.92 15.21
N GLY A 445 5.94 -20.99 14.40
CA GLY A 445 5.58 -22.36 14.80
C GLY A 445 4.09 -22.68 14.74
N LEU A 446 3.20 -21.75 14.39
CA LEU A 446 1.75 -22.00 14.36
C LEU A 446 1.38 -23.14 13.40
N CYS A 447 1.93 -23.14 12.19
CA CYS A 447 1.68 -24.20 11.22
C CYS A 447 2.27 -25.57 11.65
N VAL A 448 3.38 -25.57 12.40
CA VAL A 448 3.95 -26.79 13.00
C VAL A 448 2.98 -27.36 14.04
N GLN A 449 2.43 -26.52 14.91
CA GLN A 449 1.46 -26.95 15.91
C GLN A 449 0.14 -27.44 15.29
N ILE A 450 -0.39 -26.72 14.30
CA ILE A 450 -1.61 -27.10 13.57
C ILE A 450 -1.46 -28.48 12.92
N THR A 451 -0.38 -28.68 12.16
CA THR A 451 -0.15 -29.97 11.48
C THR A 451 0.07 -31.12 12.47
N SER A 452 0.74 -30.87 13.61
CA SER A 452 0.90 -31.86 14.68
C SER A 452 -0.43 -32.22 15.35
N LYS A 453 -1.23 -31.22 15.75
CA LYS A 453 -2.53 -31.41 16.42
C LYS A 453 -3.52 -32.16 15.52
N SER A 454 -3.49 -31.87 14.22
CA SER A 454 -4.36 -32.49 13.21
C SER A 454 -3.83 -33.82 12.66
N LYS A 455 -2.69 -34.30 13.18
CA LYS A 455 -2.07 -35.58 12.78
C LYS A 455 -1.91 -35.68 11.25
N GLU A 456 -1.32 -34.64 10.66
CA GLU A 456 -0.78 -34.72 9.30
C GLU A 456 0.25 -35.86 9.23
N SER A 457 0.31 -36.56 8.10
CA SER A 457 1.20 -37.71 7.93
C SER A 457 2.68 -37.32 8.04
N LEU A 458 3.04 -36.19 7.41
CA LEU A 458 4.37 -35.57 7.51
C LEU A 458 4.31 -34.23 8.27
N GLY A 459 3.33 -33.38 7.95
CA GLY A 459 3.18 -32.06 8.57
C GLY A 459 4.32 -31.09 8.25
N LEU A 460 4.43 -30.04 9.06
CA LEU A 460 5.52 -29.09 9.02
C LEU A 460 6.34 -29.18 10.31
N THR A 461 7.64 -28.91 10.20
CA THR A 461 8.56 -28.89 11.33
C THR A 461 9.65 -27.84 11.17
N PHE A 462 10.45 -27.64 12.21
CA PHE A 462 11.67 -26.85 12.15
C PHE A 462 12.82 -27.71 11.60
N ILE A 463 13.46 -27.24 10.55
CA ILE A 463 14.59 -27.89 9.87
C ILE A 463 15.83 -27.03 10.09
N GLY A 464 16.96 -27.68 10.37
CA GLY A 464 18.24 -27.02 10.61
C GLY A 464 18.48 -26.66 12.08
N ARG A 465 19.57 -25.93 12.36
CA ARG A 465 19.93 -25.43 13.70
C ARG A 465 20.54 -24.02 13.61
N GLY A 466 20.41 -23.24 14.68
CA GLY A 466 20.92 -21.86 14.74
C GLY A 466 20.30 -20.95 13.67
N PHE A 467 21.12 -20.12 13.02
CA PHE A 467 20.68 -19.17 11.99
C PHE A 467 20.13 -19.80 10.70
N THR A 468 20.25 -21.13 10.56
CA THR A 468 19.71 -21.87 9.40
C THR A 468 18.33 -22.48 9.65
N VAL A 469 17.75 -22.26 10.84
CA VAL A 469 16.43 -22.80 11.18
C VAL A 469 15.39 -22.21 10.23
N ARG A 470 14.64 -23.12 9.58
CA ARG A 470 13.51 -22.78 8.72
C ARG A 470 12.34 -23.72 8.98
N VAL A 471 11.14 -23.27 8.67
CA VAL A 471 9.97 -24.15 8.64
C VAL A 471 9.94 -24.88 7.29
N GLY A 472 9.64 -26.17 7.30
CA GLY A 472 9.47 -26.98 6.08
C GLY A 472 8.92 -28.37 6.38
N VAL A 473 8.80 -29.20 5.36
CA VAL A 473 8.34 -30.60 5.49
C VAL A 473 9.55 -31.50 5.79
N PRO A 474 9.45 -32.45 6.73
CA PRO A 474 10.56 -33.34 7.06
C PRO A 474 11.04 -34.15 5.85
N PHE A 475 12.30 -34.60 5.91
CA PHE A 475 12.94 -35.45 4.90
C PHE A 475 13.01 -34.85 3.47
N ASN A 476 13.04 -33.51 3.36
CA ASN A 476 13.06 -32.78 2.09
C ASN A 476 11.86 -33.08 1.16
N GLN A 477 10.74 -33.48 1.74
CA GLN A 477 9.48 -33.64 1.01
C GLN A 477 8.89 -32.27 0.65
N THR A 478 7.89 -32.28 -0.23
CA THR A 478 7.24 -31.07 -0.73
C THR A 478 6.12 -30.58 0.18
N ILE A 479 5.77 -29.28 0.10
CA ILE A 479 4.62 -28.71 0.81
C ILE A 479 3.32 -29.44 0.52
N LYS A 480 3.16 -29.97 -0.70
CA LYS A 480 2.02 -30.82 -1.08
C LYS A 480 1.92 -32.08 -0.22
N GLU A 481 3.04 -32.69 0.12
CA GLU A 481 3.08 -33.92 0.94
C GLU A 481 2.95 -33.60 2.43
N GLY A 482 3.43 -32.44 2.87
CA GLY A 482 3.33 -31.99 4.27
C GLY A 482 1.96 -31.47 4.69
N LEU A 483 1.19 -30.91 3.76
CA LEU A 483 -0.12 -30.31 4.02
C LEU A 483 -1.18 -30.97 3.15
N GLN A 484 -1.83 -32.01 3.67
CA GLN A 484 -2.86 -32.78 2.95
C GLN A 484 -4.28 -32.48 3.46
N LYS A 485 -4.41 -32.09 4.73
CA LYS A 485 -5.68 -31.93 5.45
C LYS A 485 -5.89 -30.50 5.92
N VAL A 486 -4.82 -29.81 6.35
CA VAL A 486 -4.93 -28.52 7.08
C VAL A 486 -4.23 -27.35 6.40
N ALA A 487 -4.04 -27.43 5.08
CA ALA A 487 -3.43 -26.35 4.29
C ALA A 487 -4.13 -24.99 4.52
N LYS A 488 -5.47 -24.97 4.44
CA LYS A 488 -6.29 -23.77 4.66
C LYS A 488 -6.09 -23.17 6.06
N GLU A 489 -6.16 -24.00 7.10
CA GLU A 489 -5.98 -23.54 8.49
C GLU A 489 -4.58 -22.96 8.72
N CYS A 490 -3.54 -23.57 8.13
CA CYS A 490 -2.16 -23.08 8.19
C CYS A 490 -1.99 -21.72 7.49
N VAL A 491 -2.64 -21.49 6.35
CA VAL A 491 -2.63 -20.18 5.67
C VAL A 491 -3.32 -19.13 6.53
N GLU A 492 -4.50 -19.41 7.07
CA GLU A 492 -5.24 -18.50 7.95
C GLU A 492 -4.43 -18.16 9.21
N ALA A 493 -3.71 -19.14 9.77
CA ALA A 493 -2.85 -18.96 10.94
C ALA A 493 -1.58 -18.13 10.67
N CYS A 494 -1.10 -18.08 9.43
CA CYS A 494 0.16 -17.45 9.12
C CYS A 494 0.07 -15.93 9.41
N PRO A 495 0.87 -15.36 10.33
CA PRO A 495 0.78 -13.93 10.64
C PRO A 495 1.46 -13.06 9.57
N THR A 496 2.10 -13.68 8.58
CA THR A 496 2.78 -13.04 7.45
C THR A 496 2.27 -13.61 6.14
N GLY A 497 2.85 -13.20 5.01
CA GLY A 497 2.57 -13.80 3.69
C GLY A 497 3.38 -15.05 3.36
N ALA A 498 3.96 -15.76 4.34
CA ALA A 498 4.78 -16.94 4.05
C ALA A 498 3.98 -18.11 3.52
N LEU A 499 2.80 -18.39 4.09
CA LEU A 499 1.81 -19.31 3.54
C LEU A 499 0.63 -18.48 3.06
N ALA A 500 0.28 -18.62 1.79
CA ALA A 500 -0.82 -17.89 1.17
C ALA A 500 -1.58 -18.78 0.19
N PHE A 501 -2.86 -18.47 -0.05
CA PHE A 501 -3.59 -19.08 -1.15
C PHE A 501 -2.99 -18.67 -2.48
N LYS A 502 -3.04 -19.57 -3.46
CA LYS A 502 -2.86 -19.20 -4.86
C LYS A 502 -3.97 -18.22 -5.22
N GLN A 503 -3.59 -17.06 -5.71
CA GLN A 503 -4.56 -16.15 -6.33
C GLN A 503 -4.81 -16.70 -7.73
N ASN A 504 -6.09 -16.96 -8.05
CA ASN A 504 -6.51 -17.35 -9.40
C ASN A 504 -6.23 -16.23 -10.39
#